data_AF-A0A935BQX8-F1
#
_entry.id   AF-A0A935BQX8-F1
#
_cell.length_a   1.000
_cell.length_b   1.000
_cell.length_c   1.000
_cell.angle_alpha   90.00
_cell.angle_beta   90.00
_cell.angle_gamma   90.00
#
_symmetry.space_group_name_H-M   'P 1'
#
loop_
_entity.id
_entity.type
_entity.pdbx_description
1 polymer ?
#
loop_
_entity_poly.entity_id
_entity_poly.type
_entity_poly.pdbx_seq_one_letter_code
_entity_poly.pdbx_strand_id
1 'polypeptide(L)'
;MKRCPECRRDYYDDTLLYCLDDGNALLEGPATASSGDEPATAILHVTDMPAEAATRAQIHTTDQTAVLPSGITEVPKAKGFDKRLILAPLVLAVIVLGGFFGYRSVTQAKQIESIAVMPFVNESGNPDGEYLSDGMTETLINSLSQIPNVNVKSSFIGFFRYKGKEIDPKKVASELGVQAILTGRVVQRSDQLTLSVELIDGLTENTIWGNKYE
;
A
#
# COMPACT_ATOMS: atom_id res chain seq x y z
N MET A 1 14.93 -3.34 -29.52
CA MET A 1 15.66 -2.90 -28.30
C MET A 1 15.01 -1.64 -27.77
N LYS A 2 14.51 -1.70 -26.54
CA LYS A 2 13.87 -0.55 -25.88
C LYS A 2 14.67 -0.14 -24.66
N ARG A 3 14.74 1.16 -24.38
CA ARG A 3 15.54 1.70 -23.26
C ARG A 3 14.66 2.46 -22.28
N CYS A 4 14.87 2.22 -20.98
CA CYS A 4 14.21 3.02 -19.95
C CYS A 4 14.89 4.40 -19.83
N PRO A 5 14.15 5.52 -19.84
CA PRO A 5 14.75 6.86 -19.71
C PRO A 5 15.34 7.13 -18.32
N GLU A 6 14.81 6.51 -17.27
CA GLU A 6 15.25 6.73 -15.88
C GLU A 6 16.47 5.88 -15.52
N CYS A 7 16.33 4.54 -15.53
CA CYS A 7 17.42 3.65 -15.12
C CYS A 7 18.41 3.32 -16.24
N ARG A 8 18.16 3.77 -17.47
CA ARG A 8 19.05 3.65 -18.64
C ARG A 8 19.41 2.20 -19.03
N ARG A 9 18.66 1.21 -18.55
CA ARG A 9 18.75 -0.21 -18.94
C ARG A 9 18.11 -0.47 -20.31
N ASP A 10 18.73 -1.39 -21.05
CA ASP A 10 18.30 -1.83 -22.37
C ASP A 10 17.60 -3.19 -22.28
N TYR A 11 16.44 -3.31 -22.92
CA TYR A 11 15.64 -4.53 -23.02
C TYR A 11 15.55 -4.99 -24.48
N TYR A 12 15.71 -6.28 -24.70
CA TYR A 12 15.72 -6.91 -26.02
C TYR A 12 14.40 -7.61 -26.37
N ASP A 13 13.48 -7.68 -25.41
CA ASP A 13 12.14 -8.24 -25.61
C ASP A 13 11.19 -7.13 -26.07
N ASP A 14 10.72 -7.24 -27.31
CA ASP A 14 9.86 -6.23 -27.92
C ASP A 14 8.43 -6.24 -27.33
N THR A 15 8.04 -7.31 -26.60
CA THR A 15 6.75 -7.39 -25.91
C THR A 15 6.69 -6.55 -24.63
N LEU A 16 7.84 -6.17 -24.07
CA LEU A 16 7.91 -5.29 -22.90
C LEU A 16 7.59 -3.84 -23.28
N LEU A 17 6.54 -3.31 -22.67
CA LEU A 17 6.11 -1.91 -22.83
C LEU A 17 6.60 -1.01 -21.69
N TYR A 18 6.89 -1.59 -20.52
CA TYR A 18 7.25 -0.88 -19.30
C TYR A 18 8.52 -1.47 -18.66
N CYS A 19 9.29 -0.63 -18.00
CA CYS A 19 10.46 -1.04 -17.21
C CYS A 19 10.00 -1.84 -15.99
N LEU A 20 10.66 -2.98 -15.73
CA LEU A 20 10.31 -3.84 -14.58
C LEU A 20 10.71 -3.24 -13.23
N ASP A 21 11.68 -2.33 -13.20
CA ASP A 21 12.17 -1.73 -11.96
C ASP A 21 11.33 -0.51 -11.56
N ASP A 22 11.05 0.38 -12.52
CA ASP A 22 10.47 1.71 -12.25
C ASP A 22 9.08 1.92 -12.84
N GLY A 23 8.55 0.98 -13.64
CA GLY A 23 7.23 1.07 -14.27
C GLY A 23 7.09 2.09 -15.42
N ASN A 24 8.14 2.87 -15.71
CA ASN A 24 8.13 3.83 -16.82
C ASN A 24 8.03 3.15 -18.20
N ALA A 25 7.34 3.81 -19.13
CA ALA A 25 7.23 3.35 -20.52
C ALA A 25 8.61 3.30 -21.18
N LEU A 26 8.91 2.18 -21.84
CA LEU A 26 10.16 2.01 -22.56
C LEU A 26 10.08 2.70 -23.93
N LEU A 27 11.12 3.45 -24.30
CA LEU A 27 11.20 4.12 -25.59
C LEU A 27 11.93 3.24 -26.61
N GLU A 28 11.40 3.19 -27.83
CA GLU A 28 12.02 2.53 -28.97
C GLU A 28 13.20 3.37 -29.47
N GLY A 29 14.43 2.92 -29.23
CA GLY A 29 15.63 3.58 -29.71
C GLY A 29 16.07 3.02 -31.06
N PRO A 30 16.43 3.85 -32.05
CA PRO A 30 16.96 3.35 -33.32
C PRO A 30 18.35 2.75 -33.12
N ALA A 31 18.54 1.54 -33.63
CA ALA A 31 19.83 0.90 -33.75
C ALA A 31 20.55 1.40 -35.03
N THR A 32 21.47 2.34 -34.89
CA THR A 32 22.52 2.56 -35.89
C THR A 32 23.82 2.98 -35.22
N ALA A 33 24.78 2.07 -35.22
CA ALA A 33 26.19 2.40 -35.19
C ALA A 33 26.63 2.72 -36.63
N SER A 34 27.25 3.88 -36.85
CA SER A 34 28.16 4.09 -37.99
C SER A 34 29.21 5.15 -37.66
N SER A 35 30.45 4.70 -37.81
CA SER A 35 31.77 5.32 -37.78
C SER A 35 32.01 6.52 -38.71
N GLY A 36 33.04 7.32 -38.39
CA GLY A 36 33.96 7.88 -39.41
C GLY A 36 34.62 9.25 -39.12
N ASP A 37 35.95 9.22 -38.90
CA ASP A 37 36.99 10.24 -39.22
C ASP A 37 37.01 11.59 -38.44
N GLU A 38 38.12 12.17 -37.94
CA GLU A 38 39.56 12.17 -38.30
C GLU A 38 40.38 12.91 -37.17
N PRO A 39 41.68 13.27 -37.27
CA PRO A 39 42.88 12.49 -36.92
C PRO A 39 43.75 13.03 -35.75
N ALA A 40 44.86 12.32 -35.52
CA ALA A 40 45.91 12.49 -34.51
C ALA A 40 46.94 13.61 -34.77
N THR A 41 47.37 14.31 -33.70
CA THR A 41 48.75 14.77 -33.32
C THR A 41 48.59 15.69 -32.09
N ALA A 42 49.46 15.86 -31.10
CA ALA A 42 50.90 15.64 -30.89
C ALA A 42 51.16 15.59 -29.35
N ILE A 43 51.93 14.63 -28.79
CA ILE A 43 53.39 14.67 -28.48
C ILE A 43 53.76 15.03 -27.02
N LEU A 44 54.32 14.01 -26.35
CA LEU A 44 55.45 13.91 -25.37
C LEU A 44 55.43 14.60 -23.99
N HIS A 45 55.59 13.82 -22.90
CA HIS A 45 56.85 13.39 -22.21
C HIS A 45 56.42 12.67 -20.89
N VAL A 46 56.82 11.45 -20.49
CA VAL A 46 58.17 10.88 -20.13
C VAL A 46 58.79 11.73 -19.01
N THR A 47 59.12 11.31 -17.78
CA THR A 47 59.46 10.02 -17.15
C THR A 47 59.44 10.20 -15.62
N ASP A 48 59.51 9.07 -14.91
CA ASP A 48 60.23 8.83 -13.65
C ASP A 48 59.89 9.55 -12.33
N MET A 49 59.55 8.71 -11.35
CA MET A 49 59.90 8.90 -9.94
C MET A 49 61.43 8.76 -9.79
N PRO A 50 62.10 9.53 -8.92
CA PRO A 50 62.51 8.91 -7.64
C PRO A 50 62.66 9.87 -6.44
N ALA A 51 62.84 9.24 -5.27
CA ALA A 51 63.67 9.66 -4.13
C ALA A 51 63.32 10.94 -3.33
N GLU A 52 62.82 10.70 -2.11
CA GLU A 52 63.55 10.95 -0.86
C GLU A 52 64.32 12.29 -0.72
N ALA A 53 63.77 13.24 0.04
CA ALA A 53 64.55 14.11 0.93
C ALA A 53 63.67 14.83 1.97
N ALA A 54 64.26 14.98 3.16
CA ALA A 54 63.68 15.40 4.42
C ALA A 54 62.97 16.77 4.43
N THR A 55 61.75 16.80 4.96
CA THR A 55 61.18 18.03 5.54
C THR A 55 61.42 18.02 7.05
N ARG A 56 62.38 18.85 7.44
CA ARG A 56 62.84 19.11 8.80
C ARG A 56 61.73 19.80 9.60
N ALA A 57 61.23 19.13 10.64
CA ALA A 57 60.39 19.77 11.65
C ALA A 57 61.22 20.81 12.42
N GLN A 58 60.84 22.08 12.34
CA GLN A 58 61.33 23.09 13.28
C GLN A 58 60.56 22.93 14.59
N ILE A 59 61.23 22.29 15.55
CA ILE A 59 60.83 22.28 16.95
C ILE A 59 61.25 23.63 17.54
N HIS A 60 60.28 24.51 17.80
CA HIS A 60 60.50 25.64 18.71
C HIS A 60 60.39 25.11 20.14
N THR A 61 61.54 24.76 20.73
CA THR A 61 61.71 24.65 22.18
C THR A 61 61.68 26.04 22.78
N THR A 62 60.62 26.35 23.52
CA THR A 62 60.70 27.37 24.59
C THR A 62 60.57 26.61 25.90
N ASP A 63 61.70 26.51 26.60
CA ASP A 63 61.75 26.18 28.01
C ASP A 63 60.91 27.21 28.77
N GLN A 64 59.72 26.81 29.21
CA GLN A 64 59.06 27.47 30.33
C GLN A 64 58.70 26.42 31.37
N THR A 65 59.53 26.42 32.41
CA THR A 65 59.28 25.83 33.71
C THR A 65 57.93 26.33 34.23
N ALA A 66 56.87 25.55 34.01
CA ALA A 66 55.60 25.77 34.67
C ALA A 66 55.78 25.45 36.16
N VAL A 67 56.03 26.48 36.95
CA VAL A 67 55.79 26.46 38.39
C VAL A 67 54.30 26.18 38.56
N LEU A 68 53.92 25.00 39.06
CA LEU A 68 52.54 24.71 39.42
C LEU A 68 52.13 25.64 40.57
N PRO A 69 51.12 26.51 40.41
CA PRO A 69 50.38 26.98 41.57
C PRO A 69 49.57 25.80 42.10
N SER A 70 49.79 25.46 43.37
CA SER A 70 48.93 24.60 44.17
C SER A 70 47.57 25.27 44.38
N GLY A 71 46.78 25.34 43.31
CA GLY A 71 45.36 25.67 43.34
C GLY A 71 44.58 24.37 43.19
N ILE A 72 44.18 23.79 44.31
CA ILE A 72 43.09 22.81 44.37
C ILE A 72 41.85 23.45 43.73
N THR A 73 41.72 23.28 42.42
CA THR A 73 40.48 23.56 41.71
C THR A 73 39.62 22.35 42.01
N GLU A 74 38.66 22.51 42.89
CA GLU A 74 37.63 21.51 43.13
C GLU A 74 37.07 21.10 41.78
N VAL A 75 37.35 19.86 41.36
CA VAL A 75 36.69 19.25 40.22
C VAL A 75 35.19 19.37 40.50
N PRO A 76 34.40 20.10 39.69
CA PRO A 76 32.96 20.11 39.91
C PRO A 76 32.51 18.67 39.73
N LYS A 77 32.19 18.04 40.85
CA LYS A 77 31.64 16.71 40.96
C LYS A 77 30.49 16.62 39.98
N ALA A 78 30.68 15.89 38.88
CA ALA A 78 29.67 15.69 37.86
C ALA A 78 28.39 15.22 38.57
N LYS A 79 27.42 16.12 38.65
CA LYS A 79 26.15 15.88 39.33
C LYS A 79 25.48 14.77 38.53
N GLY A 80 25.43 13.57 39.12
CA GLY A 80 24.87 12.38 38.48
C GLY A 80 23.52 12.74 37.87
N PHE A 81 23.41 12.61 36.56
CA PHE A 81 22.16 12.84 35.85
C PHE A 81 21.18 11.79 36.36
N ASP A 82 20.24 12.21 37.20
CA ASP A 82 19.23 11.33 37.77
C ASP A 82 18.55 10.62 36.59
N LYS A 83 18.67 9.29 36.49
CA LYS A 83 18.02 8.49 35.43
C LYS A 83 16.50 8.74 35.37
N ARG A 84 15.94 9.30 36.45
CA ARG A 84 14.56 9.80 36.58
C ARG A 84 14.24 10.94 35.59
N LEU A 85 15.23 11.74 35.16
CA LEU A 85 15.05 12.84 34.20
C LEU A 85 14.83 12.33 32.75
N ILE A 86 15.26 11.10 32.44
CA ILE A 86 15.07 10.46 31.13
C ILE A 86 13.80 9.59 31.10
N LEU A 87 13.37 9.10 32.26
CA LEU A 87 12.15 8.29 32.40
C LEU A 87 10.88 9.08 32.06
N ALA A 88 10.78 10.34 32.46
CA ALA A 88 9.61 11.17 32.19
C ALA A 88 9.30 11.38 30.68
N PRO A 89 10.25 11.80 29.83
CA PRO A 89 9.98 11.94 28.39
C PRO A 89 9.75 10.59 27.70
N LEU A 90 10.39 9.51 28.18
CA LEU A 90 10.19 8.17 27.61
C LEU A 90 8.78 7.63 27.92
N VAL A 91 8.30 7.81 29.15
CA VAL A 91 6.92 7.44 29.52
C VAL A 91 5.91 8.28 28.74
N LEU A 92 6.16 9.58 28.59
CA LEU A 92 5.28 10.47 27.83
C LEU A 92 5.26 10.09 26.34
N ALA A 93 6.41 9.73 25.75
CA ALA A 93 6.49 9.23 24.39
C ALA A 93 5.72 7.91 24.21
N VAL A 94 5.81 6.97 25.16
CA VAL A 94 5.06 5.71 25.11
C VAL A 94 3.55 5.95 25.21
N ILE A 95 3.11 6.88 26.06
CA ILE A 95 1.69 7.23 26.18
C ILE A 95 1.19 7.89 24.89
N VAL A 96 1.97 8.80 24.31
CA VAL A 96 1.61 9.47 23.04
C VAL A 96 1.61 8.48 21.88
N LEU A 97 2.62 7.61 21.76
CA LEU A 97 2.65 6.56 20.73
C LEU A 97 1.51 5.56 20.91
N GLY A 98 1.28 5.09 22.13
CA GLY A 98 0.19 4.15 22.44
C GLY A 98 -1.18 4.77 22.21
N GLY A 99 -1.38 6.02 22.59
CA GLY A 99 -2.58 6.79 22.30
C GLY A 99 -2.78 7.04 20.81
N PHE A 100 -1.73 7.40 20.08
CA PHE A 100 -1.77 7.62 18.64
C PHE A 100 -2.05 6.32 17.87
N PHE A 101 -1.39 5.21 18.23
CA PHE A 101 -1.65 3.90 17.62
C PHE A 101 -3.04 3.38 17.96
N GLY A 102 -3.47 3.47 19.23
CA GLY A 102 -4.81 3.08 19.65
C GLY A 102 -5.89 3.91 18.96
N TYR A 103 -5.69 5.22 18.85
CA TYR A 103 -6.59 6.12 18.12
C TYR A 103 -6.63 5.81 16.63
N ARG A 104 -5.49 5.54 15.99
CA ARG A 104 -5.45 5.10 14.57
C ARG A 104 -6.12 3.76 14.35
N SER A 105 -5.97 2.80 15.27
CA SER A 105 -6.59 1.48 15.15
C SER A 105 -8.11 1.53 15.37
N VAL A 106 -8.61 2.40 16.25
CA VAL A 106 -10.05 2.55 16.51
C VAL A 106 -10.75 3.34 15.39
N THR A 107 -10.03 4.21 14.68
CA THR A 107 -10.59 5.03 13.58
C THR A 107 -10.50 4.39 12.21
N GLN A 108 -9.85 3.24 12.06
CA GLN A 108 -9.93 2.42 10.87
C GLN A 108 -11.31 1.76 10.82
N ALA A 109 -12.25 2.39 10.11
CA ALA A 109 -13.48 1.72 9.70
C ALA A 109 -13.07 0.45 8.93
N LYS A 110 -13.52 -0.72 9.41
CA LYS A 110 -13.24 -2.02 8.80
C LYS A 110 -13.65 -1.96 7.32
N GLN A 111 -12.67 -1.85 6.43
CA GLN A 111 -12.91 -1.80 5.00
C GLN A 111 -13.34 -3.18 4.51
N ILE A 112 -14.46 -3.25 3.80
CA ILE A 112 -14.97 -4.51 3.24
C ILE A 112 -14.22 -4.80 1.95
N GLU A 113 -13.40 -5.84 1.96
CA GLU A 113 -12.58 -6.25 0.80
C GLU A 113 -13.18 -7.44 0.05
N SER A 114 -14.21 -8.09 0.61
CA SER A 114 -14.87 -9.22 -0.04
C SER A 114 -16.38 -9.24 0.22
N ILE A 115 -17.14 -9.36 -0.87
CA ILE A 115 -18.61 -9.28 -0.86
C ILE A 115 -19.16 -10.47 -1.64
N ALA A 116 -20.14 -11.18 -1.08
CA ALA A 116 -20.98 -12.10 -1.85
C ALA A 116 -22.29 -11.41 -2.23
N VAL A 117 -22.71 -11.53 -3.49
CA VAL A 117 -24.02 -11.04 -3.94
C VAL A 117 -24.99 -12.22 -4.04
N MET A 118 -26.00 -12.20 -3.19
CA MET A 118 -27.07 -13.22 -3.20
C MET A 118 -28.04 -12.96 -4.34
N PRO A 119 -28.64 -14.02 -4.93
CA PRO A 119 -29.73 -13.87 -5.88
C PRO A 119 -30.85 -13.03 -5.27
N PHE A 120 -31.29 -12.02 -6.00
CA PHE A 120 -32.39 -11.19 -5.56
C PHE A 120 -33.68 -12.02 -5.52
N VAL A 121 -34.44 -11.83 -4.44
CA VAL A 121 -35.68 -12.58 -4.23
C VAL A 121 -36.83 -11.81 -4.86
N ASN A 122 -37.55 -12.47 -5.76
CA ASN A 122 -38.81 -11.98 -6.28
C ASN A 122 -39.93 -12.24 -5.26
N GLU A 123 -40.40 -11.18 -4.61
CA GLU A 123 -41.50 -11.23 -3.65
C GLU A 123 -42.88 -11.03 -4.32
N SER A 124 -42.89 -10.74 -5.62
CA SER A 124 -44.11 -10.48 -6.41
C SER A 124 -44.86 -11.76 -6.77
N GLY A 125 -44.15 -12.89 -6.87
CA GLY A 125 -44.71 -14.19 -7.25
C GLY A 125 -45.09 -14.32 -8.73
N ASN A 126 -44.74 -13.34 -9.57
CA ASN A 126 -44.93 -13.39 -11.03
C ASN A 126 -43.64 -13.87 -11.74
N PRO A 127 -43.72 -14.55 -12.88
CA PRO A 127 -42.53 -15.01 -13.61
C PRO A 127 -41.70 -13.85 -14.20
N ASP A 128 -42.32 -12.72 -14.54
CA ASP A 128 -41.63 -11.56 -15.09
C ASP A 128 -40.67 -10.92 -14.07
N GLY A 129 -41.04 -10.90 -12.78
CA GLY A 129 -40.20 -10.43 -11.69
C GLY A 129 -38.96 -11.31 -11.46
N GLU A 130 -38.99 -12.57 -11.91
CA GLU A 130 -37.86 -13.50 -11.78
C GLU A 130 -36.71 -13.11 -12.69
N TYR A 131 -37.04 -12.82 -13.96
CA TYR A 131 -36.06 -12.34 -14.94
C TYR A 131 -35.44 -11.01 -14.52
N LEU A 132 -36.27 -10.09 -13.99
CA LEU A 132 -35.79 -8.82 -13.44
C LEU A 132 -34.83 -9.04 -12.26
N SER A 133 -35.20 -9.91 -11.32
CA SER A 133 -34.38 -10.19 -10.12
C SER A 133 -33.02 -10.80 -10.50
N ASP A 134 -33.02 -11.78 -11.40
CA ASP A 134 -31.79 -12.42 -11.87
C ASP A 134 -30.91 -11.43 -12.66
N GLY A 135 -31.50 -10.63 -13.55
CA GLY A 135 -30.79 -9.61 -14.33
C GLY A 135 -30.20 -8.49 -13.47
N MET A 136 -30.92 -8.04 -12.43
CA MET A 136 -30.41 -7.08 -11.44
C MET A 136 -29.23 -7.66 -10.65
N THR A 137 -29.33 -8.93 -10.25
CA THR A 137 -28.26 -9.63 -9.54
C THR A 137 -26.99 -9.65 -10.38
N GLU A 138 -27.10 -10.05 -11.65
CA GLU A 138 -25.95 -10.10 -12.58
C GLU A 138 -25.36 -8.71 -12.83
N THR A 139 -26.22 -7.71 -13.06
CA THR A 139 -25.80 -6.32 -13.25
C THR A 139 -25.01 -5.82 -12.04
N LEU A 140 -25.50 -6.07 -10.83
CA LEU A 140 -24.87 -5.64 -9.60
C LEU A 140 -23.53 -6.33 -9.36
N ILE A 141 -23.44 -7.64 -9.64
CA ILE A 141 -22.18 -8.38 -9.62
C ILE A 141 -21.18 -7.74 -10.58
N ASN A 142 -21.59 -7.45 -11.81
CA ASN A 142 -20.73 -6.84 -12.83
C ASN A 142 -20.26 -5.43 -12.43
N SER A 143 -21.15 -4.62 -11.84
CA SER A 143 -20.80 -3.28 -11.35
C SER A 143 -19.83 -3.33 -10.16
N LEU A 144 -20.09 -4.20 -9.18
CA LEU A 144 -19.24 -4.33 -7.99
C LEU A 144 -17.88 -4.93 -8.33
N SER A 145 -17.80 -5.83 -9.32
CA SER A 145 -16.55 -6.45 -9.74
C SER A 145 -15.56 -5.48 -10.39
N GLN A 146 -16.02 -4.29 -10.79
CA GLN A 146 -15.19 -3.23 -11.34
C GLN A 146 -14.54 -2.36 -10.26
N ILE A 147 -14.97 -2.49 -9.00
CA ILE A 147 -14.44 -1.70 -7.89
C ILE A 147 -13.07 -2.27 -7.49
N PRO A 148 -11.99 -1.49 -7.55
CA PRO A 148 -10.68 -1.97 -7.12
C PRO A 148 -10.67 -2.28 -5.63
N ASN A 149 -9.91 -3.31 -5.24
CA ASN A 149 -9.79 -3.79 -3.85
C ASN A 149 -11.06 -4.38 -3.25
N VAL A 150 -12.07 -4.72 -4.06
CA VAL A 150 -13.26 -5.48 -3.64
C VAL A 150 -13.33 -6.78 -4.43
N ASN A 151 -13.23 -7.92 -3.73
CA ASN A 151 -13.40 -9.24 -4.30
C ASN A 151 -14.87 -9.64 -4.24
N VAL A 152 -15.53 -9.69 -5.40
CA VAL A 152 -16.92 -10.13 -5.49
C VAL A 152 -16.98 -11.64 -5.72
N LYS A 153 -17.69 -12.37 -4.85
CA LYS A 153 -18.04 -13.77 -5.06
C LYS A 153 -19.44 -13.84 -5.69
N SER A 154 -19.47 -14.20 -6.98
CA SER A 154 -20.66 -14.23 -7.82
C SER A 154 -21.46 -15.53 -7.72
N SER A 155 -22.78 -15.39 -7.90
CA SER A 155 -23.87 -16.37 -7.73
C SER A 155 -23.79 -17.69 -8.53
N PHE A 156 -22.89 -17.86 -9.50
CA PHE A 156 -23.07 -18.92 -10.51
C PHE A 156 -22.81 -20.36 -10.01
N ILE A 157 -21.84 -20.57 -9.11
CA ILE A 157 -21.45 -21.92 -8.66
C ILE A 157 -21.76 -22.05 -7.16
N GLY A 158 -23.04 -22.25 -6.84
CA GLY A 158 -23.43 -22.71 -5.49
C GLY A 158 -24.38 -21.81 -4.69
N PHE A 159 -24.91 -20.73 -5.27
CA PHE A 159 -25.87 -19.85 -4.58
C PHE A 159 -27.33 -20.14 -4.89
N PHE A 160 -27.64 -20.84 -5.98
CA PHE A 160 -29.00 -21.29 -6.31
C PHE A 160 -29.68 -22.06 -5.16
N ARG A 161 -28.90 -22.77 -4.33
CA ARG A 161 -29.42 -23.50 -3.15
C ARG A 161 -29.96 -22.58 -2.05
N TYR A 162 -29.64 -21.29 -2.09
CA TYR A 162 -30.07 -20.27 -1.12
C TYR A 162 -31.23 -19.41 -1.64
N LYS A 163 -31.62 -19.56 -2.91
CA LYS A 163 -32.75 -18.82 -3.50
C LYS A 163 -34.06 -19.24 -2.82
N GLY A 164 -34.80 -18.26 -2.30
CA GLY A 164 -36.08 -18.49 -1.62
C GLY A 164 -35.97 -19.18 -0.24
N LYS A 165 -34.78 -19.23 0.36
CA LYS A 165 -34.59 -19.77 1.72
C LYS A 165 -34.19 -18.66 2.67
N GLU A 166 -34.51 -18.85 3.94
CA GLU A 166 -33.95 -18.03 5.02
C GLU A 166 -32.45 -18.31 5.09
N ILE A 167 -31.66 -17.28 4.82
CA ILE A 167 -30.21 -17.39 4.67
C ILE A 167 -29.60 -16.99 6.01
N ASP A 168 -28.83 -17.87 6.63
CA ASP A 168 -27.96 -17.50 7.76
C ASP A 168 -26.74 -16.76 7.18
N PRO A 169 -26.64 -15.42 7.36
CA PRO A 169 -25.57 -14.64 6.76
C PRO A 169 -24.20 -15.09 7.26
N LYS A 170 -24.09 -15.53 8.50
CA LYS A 170 -22.83 -15.95 9.09
C LYS A 170 -22.34 -17.26 8.52
N LYS A 171 -23.24 -18.23 8.38
CA LYS A 171 -22.92 -19.50 7.72
C LYS A 171 -22.50 -19.28 6.28
N VAL A 172 -23.25 -18.47 5.53
CA VAL A 172 -22.96 -18.20 4.12
C VAL A 172 -21.65 -17.44 3.96
N ALA A 173 -21.39 -16.44 4.80
CA ALA A 173 -20.13 -15.69 4.77
C ALA A 173 -18.93 -16.61 5.05
N SER A 174 -19.08 -17.51 6.02
CA SER A 174 -18.05 -18.50 6.36
C SER A 174 -17.84 -19.54 5.25
N GLU A 175 -18.89 -20.05 4.61
CA GLU A 175 -18.76 -21.01 3.50
C GLU A 175 -18.05 -20.40 2.29
N LEU A 176 -18.30 -19.12 2.03
CA LEU A 176 -17.82 -18.43 0.84
C LEU A 176 -16.52 -17.66 1.06
N GLY A 177 -16.10 -17.51 2.32
CA GLY A 177 -14.92 -16.73 2.69
C GLY A 177 -15.07 -15.24 2.38
N VAL A 178 -16.25 -14.66 2.62
CA VAL A 178 -16.53 -13.23 2.39
C VAL A 178 -16.75 -12.47 3.69
N GLN A 179 -16.44 -11.17 3.70
CA GLN A 179 -16.64 -10.31 4.85
C GLN A 179 -18.07 -9.77 4.96
N ALA A 180 -18.72 -9.55 3.82
CA ALA A 180 -20.08 -9.04 3.77
C ALA A 180 -20.92 -9.78 2.73
N ILE A 181 -22.23 -9.74 2.94
CA ILE A 181 -23.23 -10.32 2.06
C ILE A 181 -24.18 -9.23 1.62
N LEU A 182 -24.39 -9.13 0.32
CA LEU A 182 -25.36 -8.24 -0.29
C LEU A 182 -26.60 -9.06 -0.65
N THR A 183 -27.75 -8.65 -0.12
CA THR A 183 -29.05 -9.25 -0.39
C THR A 183 -29.96 -8.22 -1.04
N GLY A 184 -30.91 -8.69 -1.83
CA GLY A 184 -31.90 -7.81 -2.45
C GLY A 184 -33.23 -8.50 -2.64
N ARG A 185 -34.29 -7.69 -2.63
CA ARG A 185 -35.68 -8.13 -2.82
C ARG A 185 -36.35 -7.21 -3.83
N VAL A 186 -37.05 -7.82 -4.78
CA VAL A 186 -37.76 -7.12 -5.85
C VAL A 186 -39.25 -7.42 -5.70
N VAL A 187 -40.05 -6.36 -5.62
CA VAL A 187 -41.51 -6.42 -5.58
C VAL A 187 -42.04 -5.63 -6.76
N GLN A 188 -42.77 -6.27 -7.64
CA GLN A 188 -43.48 -5.65 -8.75
C GLN A 188 -44.98 -5.77 -8.52
N ARG A 189 -45.67 -4.63 -8.43
CA ARG A 189 -47.13 -4.56 -8.39
C ARG A 189 -47.62 -3.68 -9.53
N SER A 190 -48.24 -4.32 -10.52
CA SER A 190 -48.69 -3.64 -11.74
C SER A 190 -47.50 -2.89 -12.37
N ASP A 191 -47.55 -1.56 -12.42
CA ASP A 191 -46.50 -0.72 -13.02
C ASP A 191 -45.48 -0.19 -11.99
N GLN A 192 -45.60 -0.55 -10.71
CA GLN A 192 -44.68 -0.12 -9.66
C GLN A 192 -43.65 -1.21 -9.36
N LEU A 193 -42.37 -0.83 -9.35
CA LEU A 193 -41.25 -1.72 -9.06
C LEU A 193 -40.50 -1.20 -7.83
N THR A 194 -40.55 -1.95 -6.76
CA THR A 194 -39.80 -1.69 -5.55
C THR A 194 -38.58 -2.59 -5.47
N LEU A 195 -37.40 -2.00 -5.29
CA LEU A 195 -36.16 -2.70 -5.02
C LEU A 195 -35.66 -2.37 -3.62
N SER A 196 -35.47 -3.40 -2.78
CA SER A 196 -34.79 -3.26 -1.49
C SER A 196 -33.42 -3.94 -1.57
N VAL A 197 -32.37 -3.27 -1.12
CA VAL A 197 -31.00 -3.81 -1.11
C VAL A 197 -30.40 -3.60 0.27
N GLU A 198 -29.74 -4.62 0.80
CA GLU A 198 -29.14 -4.62 2.14
C GLU A 198 -27.74 -5.26 2.08
N LEU A 199 -26.76 -4.61 2.72
CA LEU A 199 -25.41 -5.10 2.91
C LEU A 199 -25.23 -5.48 4.38
N ILE A 200 -24.89 -6.73 4.64
CA ILE A 200 -24.83 -7.37 5.95
C ILE A 200 -23.39 -7.80 6.26
N ASP A 201 -22.89 -7.53 7.46
CA ASP A 201 -21.60 -8.03 7.92
C ASP A 201 -21.72 -9.53 8.24
N GLY A 202 -20.88 -10.34 7.59
CA GLY A 202 -20.92 -11.79 7.69
C GLY A 202 -20.43 -12.37 9.01
N LEU A 203 -19.83 -11.58 9.90
CA LEU A 203 -19.37 -12.04 11.21
C LEU A 203 -20.34 -11.66 12.33
N THR A 204 -20.88 -10.45 12.25
CA THR A 204 -21.73 -9.84 13.27
C THR A 204 -23.22 -9.90 12.94
N GLU A 205 -23.58 -10.28 11.71
CA GLU A 205 -24.96 -10.32 11.19
C GLU A 205 -25.66 -8.96 11.18
N ASN A 206 -24.91 -7.87 11.43
CA ASN A 206 -25.44 -6.52 11.43
C ASN A 206 -25.59 -5.98 10.01
N THR A 207 -26.69 -5.29 9.74
CA THR A 207 -26.86 -4.50 8.52
C THR A 207 -25.92 -3.30 8.57
N ILE A 208 -24.97 -3.26 7.63
CA ILE A 208 -24.02 -2.16 7.44
C ILE A 208 -24.68 -1.01 6.68
N TRP A 209 -25.49 -1.36 5.68
CA TRP A 209 -26.20 -0.41 4.83
C TRP A 209 -27.45 -1.05 4.25
N GLY A 210 -28.49 -0.26 4.01
CA GLY A 210 -29.64 -0.70 3.23
C GLY A 210 -30.39 0.49 2.63
N ASN A 211 -30.99 0.27 1.47
CA ASN A 211 -31.85 1.25 0.83
C ASN A 211 -33.03 0.59 0.12
N LYS A 212 -34.07 1.40 -0.08
CA LYS A 212 -35.27 1.04 -0.84
C LYS A 212 -35.46 2.05 -1.97
N TYR A 213 -35.72 1.54 -3.16
CA TYR A 213 -35.97 2.29 -4.38
C TYR A 213 -37.37 1.92 -4.91
N GLU A 214 -38.09 2.88 -5.48
CA GLU A 214 -39.45 2.73 -6.03
C GLU A 214 -39.55 3.34 -7.43
#